data_AF-A0A8C7DVR4-F1
#
_entry.id   AF-A0A8C7DVR4-F1
#
_cell.length_a   1.000
_cell.length_b   1.000
_cell.length_c   1.000
_cell.angle_alpha   90.00
_cell.angle_beta   90.00
_cell.angle_gamma   90.00
#
_symmetry.space_group_name_H-M   'P 1'
#
loop_
_entity.id
_entity.type
_entity.pdbx_description
1 polymer ?
#
loop_
_entity_poly.entity_id
_entity_poly.type
_entity_poly.pdbx_seq_one_letter_code
_entity_poly.pdbx_strand_id
1 'polypeptide(L)'
;MRARRPQVGVVLTAQHRAGRLAFAREHQDWQILTGALLFTDESRFTLSTCDRVWRRRGERSAACNILQHDRFGGGSVMVWGGISLGGRTALHVLARGSLAAIRYRDEILRPLVRPYAGAVGPGFLLMQDNARPHVAGVCQQFLQEEGIDAMDWPARSPDLNPIEHIWDIMSRSIHQRHVAPQTVQELADALVQVWEEILRRPSATSSGACPGVVGRSYRHVEAKHTTEPHFDLF
;
A
#
# COMPACT_ATOMS: atom_id res chain seq x y z
N MET A 1 31.11 15.78 7.40
CA MET A 1 29.71 16.07 7.03
C MET A 1 29.06 14.80 6.49
N ARG A 2 27.87 14.41 6.96
CA ARG A 2 27.12 13.26 6.43
C ARG A 2 26.04 13.77 5.48
N ALA A 3 26.04 13.28 4.23
CA ALA A 3 24.93 13.48 3.33
C ALA A 3 23.74 12.62 3.81
N ARG A 4 22.61 13.26 4.08
CA ARG A 4 21.33 12.60 4.39
C ARG A 4 20.44 12.71 3.16
N ARG A 5 19.73 11.65 2.80
CA ARG A 5 18.66 11.73 1.79
C ARG A 5 17.56 12.65 2.33
N PRO A 6 17.06 13.64 1.56
CA PRO A 6 15.86 14.36 1.95
C PRO A 6 14.69 13.37 2.06
N GLN A 7 13.86 13.54 3.09
CA GLN A 7 12.62 12.78 3.21
C GLN A 7 11.67 13.27 2.12
N VAL A 8 11.44 12.41 1.13
CA VAL A 8 10.38 12.63 0.13
C VAL A 8 9.07 12.28 0.83
N GLY A 9 8.26 13.29 1.13
CA GLY A 9 7.00 13.13 1.83
C GLY A 9 6.02 14.22 1.44
N VAL A 10 4.74 13.96 1.61
CA VAL A 10 3.69 14.94 1.32
C VAL A 10 3.78 16.09 2.32
N VAL A 11 3.84 17.33 1.84
CA VAL A 11 3.79 18.51 2.72
C VAL A 11 2.42 18.54 3.43
N LEU A 12 2.43 18.43 4.75
CA LEU A 12 1.24 18.44 5.60
C LEU A 12 0.90 19.87 6.04
N THR A 13 -0.35 20.28 5.83
CA THR A 13 -0.90 21.53 6.36
C THR A 13 -1.22 21.38 7.85
N ALA A 14 -1.46 22.49 8.56
CA ALA A 14 -1.87 22.46 9.96
C ALA A 14 -3.16 21.64 10.18
N GLN A 15 -4.11 21.72 9.24
CA GLN A 15 -5.35 20.94 9.26
C GLN A 15 -5.08 19.44 9.14
N HIS A 16 -4.18 19.01 8.25
CA HIS A 16 -3.80 17.59 8.14
C HIS A 16 -3.15 17.08 9.44
N ARG A 17 -2.30 17.89 10.08
CA ARG A 17 -1.67 17.52 11.36
C ARG A 17 -2.70 17.38 12.48
N ALA A 18 -3.66 18.31 12.57
CA ALA A 18 -4.73 18.26 13.56
C ALA A 18 -5.64 17.04 13.38
N GLY A 19 -6.08 16.75 12.15
CA GLY A 19 -6.88 15.56 11.86
C GLY A 19 -6.14 14.26 12.15
N ARG A 20 -4.84 14.19 11.82
CA ARG A 20 -4.00 13.03 12.15
C ARG A 20 -3.81 12.84 13.65
N LEU A 21 -3.67 13.94 14.41
CA LEU A 21 -3.54 13.88 15.86
C LEU A 21 -4.86 13.47 16.54
N ALA A 22 -6.00 13.98 16.07
CA ALA A 22 -7.32 13.57 16.56
C ALA A 22 -7.55 12.07 16.30
N PHE A 23 -7.31 11.62 15.07
CA PHE A 23 -7.37 10.21 14.71
C PHE A 23 -6.44 9.35 15.56
N ALA A 24 -5.18 9.77 15.76
CA ALA A 24 -4.24 9.03 16.59
C ALA A 24 -4.72 8.95 18.05
N ARG A 25 -5.35 10.00 18.60
CA ARG A 25 -5.88 10.07 19.97
C ARG A 25 -7.12 9.19 20.17
N GLU A 26 -8.04 9.21 19.21
CA GLU A 26 -9.26 8.37 19.22
C GLU A 26 -8.92 6.88 19.13
N HIS A 27 -7.74 6.57 18.56
CA HIS A 27 -7.33 5.21 18.25
C HIS A 27 -6.05 4.79 18.98
N GLN A 28 -5.71 5.39 20.13
CA GLN A 28 -4.53 4.99 20.93
C GLN A 28 -4.68 3.60 21.55
N ASP A 29 -5.90 3.26 21.97
CA ASP A 29 -6.24 1.97 22.56
C ASP A 29 -6.81 0.99 21.52
N TRP A 30 -6.70 1.32 20.23
CA TRP A 30 -7.03 0.36 19.18
C TRP A 30 -6.04 -0.78 19.25
N GLN A 31 -6.51 -1.86 19.84
CA GLN A 31 -6.04 -3.18 19.50
C GLN A 31 -6.31 -3.37 17.99
N ILE A 32 -5.31 -3.09 17.17
CA ILE A 32 -5.18 -3.50 15.75
C ILE A 32 -5.11 -5.05 15.65
N LEU A 33 -5.81 -5.76 16.54
CA LEU A 33 -5.68 -7.18 16.84
C LEU A 33 -6.90 -7.98 16.37
N THR A 34 -7.99 -7.33 15.98
CA THR A 34 -9.05 -8.07 15.31
C THR A 34 -8.60 -8.29 13.86
N GLY A 35 -8.48 -9.55 13.44
CA GLY A 35 -8.24 -9.91 12.04
C GLY A 35 -9.37 -9.48 11.08
N ALA A 36 -10.26 -8.60 11.53
CA ALA A 36 -11.43 -8.10 10.85
C ALA A 36 -11.22 -6.74 10.17
N LEU A 37 -10.12 -6.03 10.44
CA LEU A 37 -9.75 -4.80 9.76
C LEU A 37 -8.97 -5.09 8.47
N LEU A 38 -9.53 -4.67 7.32
CA LEU A 38 -8.87 -4.75 6.01
C LEU A 38 -8.34 -3.38 5.59
N PHE A 39 -7.02 -3.26 5.53
CA PHE A 39 -6.35 -2.09 4.94
C PHE A 39 -6.24 -2.26 3.44
N THR A 40 -6.66 -1.26 2.68
CA THR A 40 -6.65 -1.28 1.22
C THR A 40 -5.93 -0.05 0.68
N ASP A 41 -5.38 -0.17 -0.52
CA ASP A 41 -4.71 0.93 -1.22
C ASP A 41 -4.43 0.58 -2.69
N GLU A 42 -4.17 1.62 -3.49
CA GLU A 42 -3.67 1.52 -4.86
C GLU A 42 -2.20 1.92 -4.98
N SER A 43 -1.41 1.10 -5.66
CA SER A 43 -0.02 1.42 -5.97
C SER A 43 0.29 1.34 -7.47
N ARG A 44 1.23 2.18 -7.92
CA ARG A 44 1.72 2.19 -9.30
C ARG A 44 3.15 1.66 -9.36
N PHE A 45 3.33 0.59 -10.13
CA PHE A 45 4.63 0.02 -10.46
C PHE A 45 4.99 0.38 -11.90
N THR A 46 6.22 0.85 -12.11
CA THR A 46 6.74 1.21 -13.43
C THR A 46 7.69 0.11 -13.90
N LEU A 47 7.65 -0.21 -15.20
CA LEU A 47 8.75 -0.93 -15.83
C LEU A 47 9.99 -0.07 -15.71
N SER A 48 10.95 -0.49 -14.88
CA SER A 48 12.17 0.27 -14.67
C SER A 48 12.98 0.27 -15.96
N THR A 49 13.32 1.45 -16.48
CA THR A 49 14.61 1.65 -17.14
C THR A 49 15.69 1.66 -16.05
N CYS A 50 16.79 0.94 -16.25
CA CYS A 50 17.88 0.85 -15.27
C CYS A 50 18.39 2.23 -14.83
N ASP A 51 18.10 2.67 -13.60
CA ASP A 51 18.53 3.97 -13.05
C ASP A 51 20.02 4.09 -12.72
N ARG A 52 20.80 3.02 -12.97
CA ARG A 52 22.23 2.97 -12.63
C ARG A 52 23.07 2.68 -13.86
N VAL A 53 23.83 3.68 -14.28
CA VAL A 53 24.90 3.53 -15.27
C VAL A 53 26.24 3.62 -14.56
N TRP A 54 27.08 2.59 -14.73
CA TRP A 54 28.47 2.63 -14.31
C TRP A 54 29.26 3.56 -15.25
N ARG A 55 29.86 4.64 -14.72
CA ARG A 55 30.66 5.57 -15.53
C ARG A 55 31.88 6.12 -14.79
N ARG A 56 32.90 6.56 -15.54
CA ARG A 56 34.07 7.23 -15.00
C ARG A 56 33.77 8.71 -14.68
N ARG A 57 34.59 9.31 -13.81
CA ARG A 57 34.46 10.73 -13.42
C ARG A 57 34.73 11.62 -14.64
N GLY A 58 33.73 12.41 -15.06
CA GLY A 58 33.83 13.33 -16.21
C GLY A 58 32.97 12.93 -17.42
N GLU A 59 32.52 11.68 -17.52
CA GLU A 59 31.81 11.15 -18.70
C GLU A 59 30.27 11.28 -18.60
N ARG A 60 29.78 12.27 -17.83
CA ARG A 60 28.34 12.43 -17.53
C ARG A 60 27.48 12.56 -18.79
N SER A 61 28.01 13.17 -19.84
CA SER A 61 27.27 13.53 -21.06
C SER A 61 27.53 12.59 -22.24
N ALA A 62 28.22 11.47 -22.04
CA ALA A 62 28.39 10.47 -23.10
C ALA A 62 27.04 9.80 -23.39
N ALA A 63 26.72 9.53 -24.66
CA ALA A 63 25.42 8.97 -25.05
C ALA A 63 25.10 7.63 -24.36
N CYS A 64 26.12 6.79 -24.09
CA CYS A 64 25.99 5.55 -23.32
C CYS A 64 25.72 5.76 -21.80
N ASN A 65 25.89 6.99 -21.31
CA ASN A 65 25.70 7.41 -19.92
C ASN A 65 24.47 8.33 -19.72
N ILE A 66 23.73 8.59 -20.79
CA ILE A 66 22.48 9.36 -20.77
C ILE A 66 21.34 8.35 -20.81
N LEU A 67 20.61 8.23 -19.70
CA LEU A 67 19.33 7.53 -19.70
C LEU A 67 18.30 8.45 -20.35
N GLN A 68 17.79 8.04 -21.51
CA GLN A 68 16.66 8.74 -22.13
C GLN A 68 15.42 8.45 -21.28
N HIS A 69 15.02 9.43 -20.47
CA HIS A 69 13.79 9.36 -19.72
C HIS A 69 12.64 9.63 -20.68
N ASP A 70 12.08 8.58 -21.27
CA ASP A 70 10.85 8.75 -22.04
C ASP A 70 9.74 9.19 -21.07
N ARG A 71 9.09 10.32 -21.36
CA ARG A 71 7.94 10.81 -20.58
C ARG A 71 6.72 9.87 -20.71
N PHE A 72 6.75 8.89 -21.61
CA PHE A 72 5.64 7.96 -21.88
C PHE A 72 6.04 6.49 -22.13
N GLY A 73 7.32 6.11 -22.10
CA GLY A 73 7.80 4.90 -22.80
C GLY A 73 7.95 3.59 -22.02
N GLY A 74 8.03 3.62 -20.69
CA GLY A 74 8.27 2.39 -19.92
C GLY A 74 7.02 1.52 -19.80
N GLY A 75 5.83 2.13 -19.68
CA GLY A 75 4.62 1.44 -19.24
C GLY A 75 4.59 1.26 -17.71
N SER A 76 3.39 1.39 -17.13
CA SER A 76 3.17 1.21 -15.70
C SER A 76 1.95 0.34 -15.45
N VAL A 77 2.01 -0.45 -14.40
CA VAL A 77 0.90 -1.25 -13.90
C VAL A 77 0.38 -0.57 -12.64
N MET A 78 -0.92 -0.29 -12.59
CA MET A 78 -1.60 0.14 -11.37
C MET A 78 -2.27 -1.09 -10.77
N VAL A 79 -2.09 -1.29 -9.47
CA VAL A 79 -2.64 -2.43 -8.75
C VAL A 79 -3.43 -1.95 -7.53
N TRP A 80 -4.42 -2.73 -7.14
CA TRP A 80 -5.14 -2.60 -5.89
C TRP A 80 -4.98 -3.88 -5.08
N GLY A 81 -4.86 -3.74 -3.76
CA GLY A 81 -4.87 -4.89 -2.87
C GLY A 81 -5.35 -4.52 -1.49
N GLY A 82 -5.75 -5.53 -0.73
CA GLY A 82 -6.12 -5.42 0.67
C GLY A 82 -5.37 -6.42 1.55
N ILE A 83 -4.96 -5.99 2.74
CA ILE A 83 -4.33 -6.83 3.76
C ILE A 83 -5.07 -6.72 5.10
N SER A 84 -5.19 -7.83 5.80
CA SER A 84 -5.64 -7.90 7.18
C SER A 84 -4.66 -8.77 7.99
N LEU A 85 -4.79 -8.81 9.32
CA LEU A 85 -4.05 -9.80 10.11
C LEU A 85 -4.45 -11.25 9.76
N GLY A 86 -5.71 -11.46 9.35
CA GLY A 86 -6.25 -12.77 8.98
C GLY A 86 -5.92 -13.21 7.55
N GLY A 87 -5.37 -12.34 6.71
CA GLY A 87 -4.99 -12.69 5.33
C GLY A 87 -4.91 -11.50 4.39
N ARG A 88 -5.29 -11.70 3.14
CA ARG A 88 -5.29 -10.66 2.09
C ARG A 88 -6.35 -10.93 1.04
N THR A 89 -6.62 -9.94 0.22
CA THR A 89 -7.37 -10.10 -1.03
C THR A 89 -6.47 -10.65 -2.14
N ALA A 90 -7.08 -11.05 -3.25
CA ALA A 90 -6.35 -11.12 -4.51
C ALA A 90 -5.82 -9.73 -4.90
N LEU A 91 -4.68 -9.69 -5.60
CA LEU A 91 -4.18 -8.45 -6.18
C LEU A 91 -4.95 -8.17 -7.47
N HIS A 92 -5.59 -7.01 -7.54
CA HIS A 92 -6.29 -6.59 -8.75
C HIS A 92 -5.37 -5.73 -9.60
N VAL A 93 -5.20 -6.09 -10.87
CA VAL A 93 -4.46 -5.28 -11.83
C VAL A 93 -5.44 -4.38 -12.57
N LEU A 94 -5.30 -3.07 -12.41
CA LEU A 94 -6.20 -2.11 -13.03
C LEU A 94 -5.85 -1.95 -14.51
N ALA A 95 -6.86 -2.15 -15.35
CA ALA A 95 -6.78 -1.82 -16.77
C ALA A 95 -6.54 -0.31 -16.97
N ARG A 96 -5.79 0.03 -18.04
CA ARG A 96 -5.39 1.42 -18.36
C ARG A 96 -6.56 2.39 -18.26
N GLY A 97 -6.38 3.45 -17.48
CA GLY A 97 -7.38 4.52 -17.28
C GLY A 97 -7.51 4.92 -15.82
N SER A 98 -8.27 5.97 -15.54
CA SER A 98 -8.61 6.35 -14.16
C SER A 98 -9.59 5.34 -13.56
N LEU A 99 -9.38 4.98 -12.30
CA LEU A 99 -10.36 4.22 -11.51
C LEU A 99 -11.52 5.17 -11.16
N ALA A 100 -12.58 5.16 -11.98
CA ALA A 100 -13.81 5.90 -11.68
C ALA A 100 -14.62 5.15 -10.62
N ALA A 101 -15.51 5.85 -9.90
CA ALA A 101 -16.31 5.26 -8.83
C ALA A 101 -17.09 4.00 -9.24
N ILE A 102 -17.69 3.99 -10.44
CA ILE A 102 -18.42 2.81 -10.95
C ILE A 102 -17.48 1.61 -11.13
N ARG A 103 -16.29 1.85 -11.69
CA ARG A 103 -15.27 0.80 -11.85
C ARG A 103 -14.76 0.32 -10.50
N TYR A 104 -14.57 1.22 -9.52
CA TYR A 104 -14.19 0.83 -8.17
C TYR A 104 -15.24 -0.10 -7.54
N ARG A 105 -16.53 0.23 -7.66
CA ARG A 105 -17.61 -0.66 -7.18
C ARG A 105 -17.57 -2.04 -7.86
N ASP A 106 -17.50 -2.06 -9.20
CA ASP A 106 -17.72 -3.29 -9.98
C ASP A 106 -16.46 -4.16 -10.10
N GLU A 107 -15.27 -3.57 -10.09
CA GLU A 107 -13.99 -4.29 -10.21
C GLU A 107 -13.34 -4.57 -8.85
N ILE A 108 -13.65 -3.79 -7.80
CA ILE A 108 -13.00 -3.92 -6.49
C ILE A 108 -13.99 -4.31 -5.40
N LEU A 109 -14.98 -3.45 -5.10
CA LEU A 109 -15.84 -3.65 -3.93
C LEU A 109 -16.66 -4.95 -4.05
N ARG A 110 -17.30 -5.16 -5.20
CA ARG A 110 -18.17 -6.32 -5.45
C ARG A 110 -17.40 -7.65 -5.52
N PRO A 111 -16.31 -7.79 -6.29
CA PRO A 111 -15.62 -9.07 -6.43
C PRO A 111 -14.57 -9.35 -5.35
N LEU A 112 -14.03 -8.35 -4.66
CA LEU A 112 -12.93 -8.54 -3.71
C LEU A 112 -13.34 -8.23 -2.28
N VAL A 113 -13.87 -7.04 -2.01
CA VAL A 113 -14.17 -6.60 -0.64
C VAL A 113 -15.37 -7.35 -0.07
N ARG A 114 -16.48 -7.45 -0.81
CA ARG A 114 -17.70 -8.10 -0.35
C ARG A 114 -17.48 -9.59 0.02
N PRO A 115 -16.86 -10.43 -0.82
CA PRO A 115 -16.58 -11.81 -0.43
C PRO A 115 -15.64 -11.92 0.76
N TYR A 116 -14.65 -11.01 0.85
CA TYR A 116 -13.71 -10.98 1.96
C TYR A 116 -14.41 -10.62 3.28
N ALA A 117 -15.26 -9.59 3.27
CA ALA A 117 -16.09 -9.20 4.40
C ALA A 117 -16.98 -10.36 4.87
N GLY A 118 -17.62 -11.07 3.92
CA GLY A 118 -18.43 -12.25 4.24
C GLY A 118 -17.63 -13.41 4.85
N ALA A 119 -16.36 -13.59 4.46
CA ALA A 119 -15.48 -14.61 5.01
C ALA A 119 -14.97 -14.28 6.41
N VAL A 120 -14.73 -12.99 6.69
CA VAL A 120 -14.34 -12.50 8.03
C VAL A 120 -15.53 -12.54 8.99
N GLY A 121 -16.71 -12.12 8.53
CA GLY A 121 -17.94 -12.10 9.32
C GLY A 121 -18.16 -10.78 10.08
N PRO A 122 -19.01 -10.80 11.14
CA PRO A 122 -19.41 -9.60 11.87
C PRO A 122 -18.24 -8.82 12.47
N GLY A 123 -18.33 -7.49 12.43
CA GLY A 123 -17.26 -6.60 12.88
C GLY A 123 -16.14 -6.39 11.86
N PHE A 124 -16.33 -6.84 10.61
CA PHE A 124 -15.47 -6.46 9.50
C PHE A 124 -15.47 -4.95 9.31
N LEU A 125 -14.27 -4.37 9.19
CA LEU A 125 -14.09 -2.94 8.97
C LEU A 125 -13.18 -2.73 7.76
N LEU A 126 -13.65 -1.95 6.80
CA LEU A 126 -12.88 -1.56 5.62
C LEU A 126 -12.12 -0.27 5.91
N MET A 127 -10.80 -0.31 5.80
CA MET A 127 -9.99 0.89 5.70
C MET A 127 -9.67 1.17 4.22
N GLN A 128 -10.02 2.37 3.78
CA GLN A 128 -9.66 2.95 2.48
C GLN A 128 -9.43 4.45 2.68
N ASP A 129 -8.64 5.06 1.80
CA ASP A 129 -8.40 6.51 1.87
C ASP A 129 -9.61 7.32 1.35
N ASN A 130 -9.56 8.64 1.50
CA ASN A 130 -10.62 9.53 1.04
C ASN A 130 -10.48 9.91 -0.45
N ALA A 131 -9.94 9.04 -1.30
CA ALA A 131 -9.89 9.30 -2.73
C ALA A 131 -11.31 9.46 -3.30
N ARG A 132 -11.43 10.26 -4.37
CA ARG A 132 -12.72 10.60 -5.01
C ARG A 132 -13.61 9.38 -5.31
N PRO A 133 -13.09 8.25 -5.82
CA PRO A 133 -13.92 7.06 -6.05
C PRO A 133 -14.47 6.45 -4.76
N HIS A 134 -13.73 6.50 -3.65
CA HIS A 134 -14.08 5.86 -2.38
C HIS A 134 -15.22 6.59 -1.67
N VAL A 135 -15.20 7.91 -1.71
CA VAL A 135 -16.25 8.78 -1.13
C VAL A 135 -17.42 9.04 -2.06
N ALA A 136 -17.42 8.49 -3.27
CA ALA A 136 -18.51 8.68 -4.21
C ALA A 136 -19.78 7.99 -3.72
N GLY A 137 -20.94 8.63 -3.90
CA GLY A 137 -22.23 8.13 -3.41
C GLY A 137 -22.54 6.70 -3.86
N VAL A 138 -22.17 6.32 -5.09
CA VAL A 138 -22.36 4.95 -5.61
C VAL A 138 -21.56 3.89 -4.84
N CYS A 139 -20.40 4.23 -4.31
CA CYS A 139 -19.56 3.33 -3.53
C CYS A 139 -20.02 3.30 -2.06
N GLN A 140 -20.36 4.46 -1.50
CA GLN A 140 -20.91 4.56 -0.14
C GLN A 140 -22.25 3.82 -0.01
N GLN A 141 -23.15 3.98 -0.98
CA GLN A 141 -24.41 3.25 -1.03
C GLN A 141 -24.19 1.74 -1.13
N PHE A 142 -23.25 1.30 -1.97
CA PHE A 142 -22.94 -0.13 -2.08
C PHE A 142 -22.42 -0.72 -0.76
N LEU A 143 -21.53 -0.02 -0.06
CA LEU A 143 -21.02 -0.45 1.24
C LEU A 143 -22.14 -0.55 2.27
N GLN A 144 -23.05 0.44 2.30
CA GLN A 144 -24.22 0.44 3.17
C GLN A 144 -25.18 -0.72 2.88
N GLU A 145 -25.47 -1.00 1.61
CA GLU A 145 -26.35 -2.10 1.19
C GLU A 145 -25.78 -3.48 1.56
N GLU A 146 -24.45 -3.62 1.52
CA GLU A 146 -23.76 -4.84 1.91
C GLU A 146 -23.46 -4.92 3.42
N GLY A 147 -23.83 -3.90 4.20
CA GLY A 147 -23.56 -3.85 5.64
C GLY A 147 -22.07 -3.81 5.98
N ILE A 148 -21.26 -3.21 5.11
CA ILE A 148 -19.81 -3.07 5.28
C ILE A 148 -19.50 -1.70 5.86
N ASP A 149 -19.01 -1.68 7.09
CA ASP A 149 -18.55 -0.45 7.71
C ASP A 149 -17.20 -0.02 7.12
N ALA A 150 -17.07 1.28 6.83
CA ALA A 150 -15.82 1.90 6.42
C ALA A 150 -15.28 2.79 7.53
N MET A 151 -13.98 2.72 7.77
CA MET A 151 -13.28 3.52 8.76
C MET A 151 -13.08 4.95 8.25
N ASP A 152 -13.31 5.93 9.13
CA ASP A 152 -12.93 7.32 8.89
C ASP A 152 -11.40 7.44 8.87
N TRP A 153 -10.82 7.71 7.70
CA TRP A 153 -9.36 7.80 7.54
C TRP A 153 -8.88 9.26 7.44
N PRO A 154 -7.82 9.66 8.16
CA PRO A 154 -7.30 11.02 8.06
C PRO A 154 -6.61 11.26 6.72
N ALA A 155 -6.94 12.39 6.07
CA ALA A 155 -6.36 12.77 4.78
C ALA A 155 -4.81 12.82 4.81
N ARG A 156 -4.18 12.37 3.72
CA ARG A 156 -2.71 12.36 3.54
C ARG A 156 -1.95 11.64 4.65
N SER A 157 -2.42 10.43 4.97
CA SER A 157 -1.80 9.59 5.99
C SER A 157 -1.38 8.22 5.45
N PRO A 158 -0.61 8.17 4.34
CA PRO A 158 -0.13 6.89 3.79
C PRO A 158 0.76 6.14 4.80
N ASP A 159 1.50 6.87 5.64
CA ASP A 159 2.41 6.29 6.63
C ASP A 159 1.70 5.54 7.78
N LEU A 160 0.38 5.68 7.88
CA LEU A 160 -0.49 4.93 8.79
C LEU A 160 -1.01 3.63 8.16
N ASN A 161 -0.88 3.46 6.84
CA ASN A 161 -1.37 2.28 6.13
C ASN A 161 -0.26 1.21 6.03
N PRO A 162 -0.40 0.05 6.71
CA PRO A 162 0.61 -1.01 6.70
C PRO A 162 0.85 -1.62 5.31
N ILE A 163 -0.07 -1.44 4.36
CA ILE A 163 0.07 -1.98 3.00
C ILE A 163 1.19 -1.30 2.20
N GLU A 164 1.55 -0.06 2.54
CA GLU A 164 2.67 0.66 1.94
C GLU A 164 3.99 -0.11 2.10
N HIS A 165 4.20 -0.74 3.25
CA HIS A 165 5.35 -1.60 3.46
C HIS A 165 5.32 -2.86 2.58
N ILE A 166 4.13 -3.38 2.27
CA ILE A 166 3.98 -4.52 1.37
C ILE A 166 4.31 -4.08 -0.06
N TRP A 167 3.87 -2.90 -0.50
CA TRP A 167 4.27 -2.31 -1.78
C TRP A 167 5.79 -2.16 -1.90
N ASP A 168 6.47 -1.70 -0.85
CA ASP A 168 7.93 -1.61 -0.80
C ASP A 168 8.63 -2.97 -0.88
N ILE A 169 8.06 -4.01 -0.24
CA ILE A 169 8.57 -5.38 -0.36
C ILE A 169 8.37 -5.89 -1.78
N MET A 170 7.19 -5.69 -2.37
CA MET A 170 6.89 -6.10 -3.74
C MET A 170 7.84 -5.45 -4.74
N SER A 171 8.02 -4.13 -4.63
CA SER A 171 8.94 -3.38 -5.49
C SER A 171 10.34 -3.97 -5.40
N ARG A 172 10.88 -4.18 -4.19
CA ARG A 172 12.21 -4.78 -4.03
C ARG A 172 12.30 -6.20 -4.59
N SER A 173 11.27 -7.02 -4.40
CA SER A 173 11.23 -8.38 -4.96
C SER A 173 11.28 -8.36 -6.48
N ILE A 174 10.54 -7.46 -7.15
CA ILE A 174 10.60 -7.28 -8.60
C ILE A 174 12.00 -6.88 -9.07
N HIS A 175 12.64 -5.93 -8.39
CA HIS A 175 14.00 -5.48 -8.73
C HIS A 175 15.08 -6.55 -8.50
N GLN A 176 14.82 -7.55 -7.65
CA GLN A 176 15.74 -8.63 -7.33
C GLN A 176 15.50 -9.90 -8.15
N ARG A 177 14.49 -9.92 -9.04
CA ARG A 177 14.24 -11.07 -9.93
C ARG A 177 15.43 -11.31 -10.85
N HIS A 178 15.75 -12.58 -11.09
CA HIS A 178 16.79 -12.99 -12.04
C HIS A 178 16.49 -12.49 -13.47
N VAL A 179 15.22 -12.49 -13.85
CA VAL A 179 14.73 -11.96 -15.13
C VAL A 179 13.83 -10.77 -14.82
N ALA A 180 14.27 -9.58 -15.23
CA ALA A 180 13.48 -8.35 -15.08
C ALA A 180 12.32 -8.34 -16.10
N PRO A 181 11.09 -7.98 -15.68
CA PRO A 181 9.98 -7.81 -16.62
C PRO A 181 10.33 -6.81 -17.72
N GLN A 182 10.10 -7.18 -18.98
CA GLN A 182 10.35 -6.35 -20.16
C GLN A 182 9.05 -5.77 -20.73
N THR A 183 7.90 -6.35 -20.39
CA THR A 183 6.59 -5.91 -20.88
C THR A 183 5.62 -5.60 -19.73
N VAL A 184 4.59 -4.78 -20.01
CA VAL A 184 3.60 -4.39 -19.00
C VAL A 184 2.86 -5.63 -18.48
N GLN A 185 2.63 -6.60 -19.37
CA GLN A 185 2.02 -7.87 -19.00
C GLN A 185 2.93 -8.69 -18.09
N GLU A 186 4.21 -8.85 -18.44
CA GLU A 186 5.17 -9.54 -17.58
C GLU A 186 5.31 -8.87 -16.21
N LEU A 187 5.23 -7.53 -16.14
CA LEU A 187 5.26 -6.82 -14.87
C LEU A 187 4.00 -7.12 -14.05
N ALA A 188 2.82 -7.11 -14.67
CA ALA A 188 1.57 -7.45 -14.01
C ALA A 188 1.60 -8.88 -13.46
N ASP A 189 2.03 -9.84 -14.27
CA ASP A 189 2.12 -11.25 -13.88
C ASP A 189 3.14 -11.44 -12.75
N ALA A 190 4.29 -10.76 -12.83
CA ALA A 190 5.30 -10.79 -11.78
C ALA A 190 4.78 -10.19 -10.46
N LEU A 191 4.01 -9.09 -10.51
CA LEU A 191 3.42 -8.49 -9.31
C LEU A 191 2.41 -9.43 -8.65
N VAL A 192 1.55 -10.07 -9.43
CA VAL A 192 0.59 -11.08 -8.92
C VAL A 192 1.36 -12.23 -8.26
N GLN A 193 2.39 -12.77 -8.90
CA GLN A 193 3.22 -13.84 -8.32
C GLN A 193 3.87 -13.42 -6.99
N VAL A 194 4.48 -12.23 -6.94
CA VAL A 194 5.12 -11.74 -5.71
C VAL A 194 4.09 -11.55 -4.59
N TRP A 195 2.91 -11.01 -4.90
CA TRP A 195 1.82 -10.86 -3.93
C TRP A 195 1.39 -12.21 -3.34
N GLU A 196 1.30 -13.23 -4.18
CA GLU A 196 1.00 -14.60 -3.75
C GLU A 196 2.08 -15.19 -2.83
N GLU A 197 3.35 -14.93 -3.14
CA GLU A 197 4.50 -15.46 -2.41
C GLU A 197 4.77 -14.78 -1.05
N ILE A 198 4.52 -13.47 -0.94
CA ILE A 198 4.83 -12.68 0.27
C ILE A 198 4.14 -13.26 1.51
N LEU A 199 2.98 -13.90 1.35
CA LEU A 199 2.22 -14.49 2.45
C LEU A 199 2.32 -16.01 2.56
N ARG A 200 2.96 -16.68 1.61
CA ARG A 200 3.14 -18.15 1.64
C ARG A 200 4.36 -18.58 2.47
N ARG A 201 5.23 -17.66 2.90
CA ARG A 201 6.40 -17.97 3.74
C ARG A 201 5.97 -18.23 5.20
N PRO A 202 6.06 -19.48 5.71
CA PRO A 202 5.94 -19.70 7.14
C PRO A 202 7.22 -19.18 7.80
N SER A 203 7.10 -18.30 8.79
CA SER A 203 8.21 -18.06 9.70
C SER A 203 8.48 -19.35 10.47
N ALA A 204 9.68 -19.92 10.34
CA ALA A 204 10.14 -21.04 11.14
C ALA A 204 10.29 -20.60 12.61
N THR A 205 9.18 -20.53 13.33
CA THR A 205 9.13 -20.44 14.79
C THR A 205 7.79 -20.99 15.24
N SER A 206 7.85 -22.15 15.89
CA SER A 206 6.73 -22.89 16.46
C SER A 206 6.14 -22.17 17.67
N SER A 207 5.09 -21.40 17.45
CA SER A 207 3.96 -21.21 18.38
C SER A 207 2.82 -20.57 17.58
N GLY A 208 1.63 -21.16 17.64
CA GLY A 208 0.49 -20.80 16.79
C GLY A 208 0.17 -19.30 16.76
N ALA A 209 0.58 -18.65 15.66
CA ALA A 209 0.01 -17.46 15.06
C ALA A 209 0.71 -17.29 13.71
N CYS A 210 -0.02 -17.37 12.60
CA CYS A 210 0.51 -16.94 11.30
C CYS A 210 0.61 -15.42 11.32
N PRO A 211 1.80 -14.78 11.35
CA PRO A 211 2.04 -13.66 10.42
C PRO A 211 3.53 -13.24 10.28
N GLY A 212 4.26 -13.73 9.27
CA GLY A 212 5.68 -13.36 9.10
C GLY A 212 5.89 -11.90 8.69
N VAL A 213 5.27 -11.47 7.58
CA VAL A 213 5.50 -10.15 6.99
C VAL A 213 4.42 -9.15 7.42
N VAL A 214 3.16 -9.55 7.34
CA VAL A 214 2.00 -8.74 7.74
C VAL A 214 2.13 -8.35 9.21
N GLY A 215 2.34 -9.32 10.10
CA GLY A 215 2.47 -9.05 11.54
C GLY A 215 3.71 -8.22 11.92
N ARG A 216 4.72 -8.13 11.06
CA ARG A 216 5.83 -7.17 11.22
C ARG A 216 5.46 -5.77 10.75
N SER A 217 4.73 -5.64 9.64
CA SER A 217 4.18 -4.36 9.19
C SER A 217 3.22 -3.77 10.23
N TYR A 218 2.34 -4.60 10.80
CA TYR A 218 1.39 -4.19 11.85
C TYR A 218 2.12 -3.75 13.12
N ARG A 219 3.09 -4.53 13.61
CA ARG A 219 3.92 -4.14 14.78
C ARG A 219 4.72 -2.85 14.55
N HIS A 220 5.13 -2.57 13.31
CA HIS A 220 5.81 -1.31 13.00
C HIS A 220 4.85 -0.12 13.02
N VAL A 221 3.61 -0.30 12.56
CA VAL A 221 2.57 0.74 12.70
C VAL A 221 2.26 0.96 14.19
N GLU A 222 2.03 -0.11 14.95
CA GLU A 222 1.80 -0.05 16.40
C GLU A 222 2.95 0.66 17.15
N ALA A 223 4.21 0.34 16.83
CA ALA A 223 5.40 0.97 17.45
C ALA A 223 5.54 2.48 17.17
N LYS A 224 5.02 2.97 16.03
CA LYS A 224 4.96 4.42 15.75
C LYS A 224 3.92 5.14 16.62
N HIS A 225 3.00 4.41 17.25
CA HIS A 225 1.89 4.96 18.04
C HIS A 225 1.99 4.67 19.55
N THR A 226 2.78 3.69 19.97
CA THR A 226 3.05 3.37 21.39
C THR A 226 4.27 4.09 21.98
N THR A 227 5.00 4.87 21.19
CA THR A 227 6.04 5.76 21.72
C THR A 227 5.39 7.05 22.23
N GLU A 228 5.21 7.14 23.54
CA GLU A 228 4.81 8.37 24.23
C GLU A 228 5.65 9.55 23.75
N PRO A 229 5.05 10.73 23.48
CA PRO A 229 5.83 11.93 23.37
C PRO A 229 6.20 12.34 24.80
N HIS A 230 7.45 12.07 25.21
CA HIS A 230 8.11 12.89 26.21
C HIS A 230 8.19 14.32 25.64
N PHE A 231 7.13 15.09 25.85
CA PHE A 231 7.18 16.54 25.86
C PHE A 231 7.82 16.94 27.19
N ASP A 232 9.14 16.84 27.27
CA ASP A 232 9.86 17.54 28.33
C ASP A 232 9.82 19.03 28.02
N LEU A 233 9.25 19.76 28.98
CA LEU A 233 9.27 21.21 29.12
C LEU A 233 10.68 21.77 28.89
N PHE A 234 10.81 22.71 27.95
CA PHE A 234 11.55 23.98 27.95
C PHE A 234 11.88 24.42 26.52
#